data_AF-A0A2G6CY92-F1
#
_entry.id   AF-A0A2G6CY92-F1
#
_cell.length_a   1.000
_cell.length_b   1.000
_cell.length_c   1.000
_cell.angle_alpha   90.00
_cell.angle_beta   90.00
_cell.angle_gamma   90.00
#
_symmetry.space_group_name_H-M   'P 1'
#
loop_
_entity.id
_entity.type
_entity.pdbx_description
1 polymer ?
#
loop_
_entity_poly.entity_id
_entity_poly.type
_entity_poly.pdbx_seq_one_letter_code
_entity_poly.pdbx_strand_id
1 'polypeptide(L)'
;MKLTENQSSSAKILKNLLVFFFLYGAVSYSLSLAEYTFFHLSGKALFGVERSHESLSREKMIEELHLCGGPLFGANTIETENALDPIVARCGRFWPFYHYSVILPANNMIPGAFIKNPEEPAEVTEAKHHLIRNTTVVNLAFLLLSVIVTGLAGFSAYQFIVKKQDEKGFKWAFHAFVSSLFMMVAFVGIMFFVDPVFSLGW
;
A
#
# COMPACT_ATOMS: atom_id res chain seq x y z
N MET A 1 -37.68 -17.68 32.66
CA MET A 1 -36.27 -18.07 32.87
C MET A 1 -35.52 -18.43 31.56
N LYS A 2 -35.91 -17.90 30.39
CA LYS A 2 -35.26 -18.16 29.08
C LYS A 2 -34.53 -16.94 28.47
N LEU A 3 -34.60 -15.77 29.10
CA LEU A 3 -34.02 -14.52 28.59
C LEU A 3 -32.52 -14.39 28.90
N THR A 4 -32.05 -14.98 30.00
CA THR A 4 -30.66 -14.87 30.47
C THR A 4 -29.69 -15.83 29.75
N GLU A 5 -30.13 -17.05 29.40
CA GLU A 5 -29.31 -17.98 28.60
C GLU A 5 -29.11 -17.52 27.16
N ASN A 6 -30.14 -16.92 26.53
CA ASN A 6 -30.04 -16.42 25.16
C ASN A 6 -29.11 -15.20 25.05
N GLN A 7 -29.08 -14.32 26.06
CA GLN A 7 -28.13 -13.19 26.08
C GLN A 7 -26.67 -13.64 26.13
N SER A 8 -26.37 -14.74 26.82
CA SER A 8 -25.02 -15.30 26.92
C SER A 8 -24.49 -15.81 25.58
N SER A 9 -25.32 -16.54 24.82
CA SER A 9 -24.94 -17.10 23.52
C SER A 9 -24.77 -16.00 22.45
N SER A 10 -25.72 -15.06 22.37
CA SER A 10 -25.65 -13.95 21.43
C SER A 10 -24.44 -13.04 21.70
N ALA A 11 -24.12 -12.75 22.96
CA ALA A 11 -22.94 -11.95 23.31
C ALA A 11 -21.63 -12.65 22.90
N LYS A 12 -21.55 -13.98 23.05
CA LYS A 12 -20.41 -14.78 22.62
C LYS A 12 -20.25 -14.79 21.10
N ILE A 13 -21.35 -14.96 20.36
CA ILE A 13 -21.35 -14.89 18.89
C ILE A 13 -20.89 -13.51 18.43
N LEU A 14 -21.45 -12.44 19.00
CA LEU A 14 -21.08 -11.06 18.68
C LEU A 14 -19.60 -10.81 18.94
N LYS A 15 -19.07 -11.24 20.09
CA LYS A 15 -17.65 -11.11 20.42
C LYS A 15 -16.77 -11.80 19.38
N ASN A 16 -17.10 -13.03 18.99
CA ASN A 16 -16.35 -13.78 17.99
C ASN A 16 -16.35 -13.08 16.62
N LEU A 17 -17.52 -12.57 16.20
CA LEU A 17 -17.64 -11.79 14.98
C LEU A 17 -16.78 -10.53 15.04
N LEU A 18 -16.82 -9.78 16.15
CA LEU A 18 -15.99 -8.58 16.34
C LEU A 18 -14.50 -8.90 16.27
N VAL A 19 -14.03 -9.99 16.90
CA VAL A 19 -12.63 -10.42 16.77
C VAL A 19 -12.28 -10.69 15.31
N PHE A 20 -13.14 -11.40 14.59
CA PHE A 20 -12.91 -11.67 13.17
C PHE A 20 -12.86 -10.37 12.35
N PHE A 21 -13.79 -9.44 12.56
CA PHE A 21 -13.79 -8.15 11.89
C PHE A 21 -12.55 -7.31 12.20
N PHE A 22 -12.13 -7.27 13.46
CA PHE A 22 -10.93 -6.55 13.87
C PHE A 22 -9.67 -7.16 13.26
N LEU A 23 -9.55 -8.48 13.26
CA LEU A 23 -8.42 -9.18 12.63
C LEU A 23 -8.39 -8.95 11.12
N TYR A 24 -9.54 -9.09 10.46
CA TYR A 24 -9.68 -8.84 9.02
C TYR A 24 -9.25 -7.40 8.69
N GLY A 25 -9.84 -6.40 9.36
CA GLY A 25 -9.49 -5.00 9.13
C GLY A 25 -8.01 -4.72 9.41
N ALA A 26 -7.47 -5.22 10.53
CA ALA A 26 -6.07 -5.05 10.88
C ALA A 26 -5.13 -5.57 9.79
N VAL A 27 -5.37 -6.80 9.33
CA VAL A 27 -4.56 -7.45 8.28
C VAL A 27 -4.77 -6.77 6.93
N SER A 28 -5.99 -6.43 6.56
CA SER A 28 -6.28 -5.79 5.27
C SER A 28 -5.60 -4.43 5.14
N TYR A 29 -5.71 -3.56 6.15
CA TYR A 29 -5.05 -2.25 6.11
C TYR A 29 -3.53 -2.35 6.23
N SER A 30 -3.01 -3.24 7.07
CA SER A 30 -1.56 -3.39 7.21
C SER A 30 -0.92 -4.02 5.99
N LEU A 31 -1.52 -5.07 5.41
CA LEU A 31 -0.99 -5.69 4.19
C LEU A 31 -1.13 -4.77 2.99
N SER A 32 -2.24 -4.01 2.88
CA SER A 32 -2.39 -2.95 1.87
C SER A 32 -1.21 -1.99 1.88
N LEU A 33 -0.87 -1.49 3.07
CA LEU A 33 0.19 -0.51 3.22
C LEU A 33 1.57 -1.15 3.03
N ALA A 34 1.79 -2.35 3.54
CA ALA A 34 3.03 -3.11 3.30
C ALA A 34 3.27 -3.35 1.81
N GLU A 35 2.23 -3.74 1.08
CA GLU A 35 2.27 -3.96 -0.37
C GLU A 35 2.61 -2.67 -1.12
N TYR A 36 1.92 -1.57 -0.81
CA TYR A 36 2.17 -0.25 -1.39
C TYR A 36 3.61 0.21 -1.14
N THR A 37 4.03 0.22 0.12
CA THR A 37 5.36 0.67 0.52
C THR A 37 6.44 -0.21 -0.08
N PHE A 38 6.24 -1.52 -0.15
CA PHE A 38 7.16 -2.45 -0.81
C PHE A 38 7.30 -2.15 -2.30
N PHE A 39 6.20 -1.89 -3.01
CA PHE A 39 6.25 -1.51 -4.41
C PHE A 39 7.06 -0.23 -4.62
N HIS A 40 6.79 0.79 -3.82
CA HIS A 40 7.50 2.04 -3.93
C HIS A 40 9.00 1.87 -3.68
N LEU A 41 9.40 1.05 -2.70
CA LEU A 41 10.79 0.76 -2.35
C LEU A 41 11.52 -0.18 -3.33
N SER A 42 10.82 -1.09 -4.00
CA SER A 42 11.43 -2.15 -4.80
C SER A 42 11.17 -2.05 -6.31
N GLY A 43 10.13 -1.32 -6.72
CA GLY A 43 9.68 -1.21 -8.10
C GLY A 43 9.03 -2.50 -8.63
N LYS A 44 8.65 -3.42 -7.74
CA LYS A 44 8.13 -4.75 -8.09
C LYS A 44 6.67 -4.90 -7.69
N ALA A 45 5.88 -5.53 -8.54
CA ALA A 45 4.53 -5.95 -8.20
C ALA A 45 4.54 -7.27 -7.43
N LEU A 46 3.87 -7.33 -6.27
CA LEU A 46 3.68 -8.56 -5.51
C LEU A 46 2.62 -9.48 -6.15
N PHE A 47 1.58 -8.89 -6.74
CA PHE A 47 0.43 -9.61 -7.28
C PHE A 47 0.48 -9.83 -8.80
N GLY A 48 1.68 -9.92 -9.37
CA GLY A 48 1.88 -10.14 -10.81
C GLY A 48 1.58 -8.90 -11.65
N VAL A 49 1.71 -9.06 -12.96
CA VAL A 49 1.58 -7.99 -13.96
C VAL A 49 0.60 -8.47 -15.02
N GLU A 50 -0.37 -7.63 -15.38
CA GLU A 50 -1.42 -8.00 -16.34
C GLU A 50 -0.92 -7.90 -17.79
N ARG A 51 -0.13 -6.87 -18.10
CA ARG A 51 0.42 -6.62 -19.44
C ARG A 51 1.88 -6.19 -19.36
N SER A 52 2.67 -6.56 -20.37
CA SER A 52 4.06 -6.14 -20.51
C SER A 52 4.29 -5.61 -21.92
N HIS A 53 4.96 -4.46 -22.02
CA HIS A 53 5.29 -3.80 -23.27
C HIS A 53 6.79 -3.55 -23.34
N GLU A 54 7.47 -4.16 -24.31
CA GLU A 54 8.90 -3.94 -24.56
C GLU A 54 9.18 -2.59 -25.22
N SER A 55 8.22 -2.09 -26.00
CA SER A 55 8.24 -0.75 -26.58
C SER A 55 6.83 -0.19 -26.63
N LEU A 56 6.69 1.11 -26.38
CA LEU A 56 5.39 1.79 -26.35
C LEU A 56 5.49 3.08 -27.15
N SER A 57 4.72 3.17 -28.24
CA SER A 57 4.54 4.45 -28.94
C SER A 57 3.70 5.39 -28.07
N ARG A 58 3.70 6.68 -28.40
CA ARG A 58 2.91 7.67 -27.67
C ARG A 58 1.41 7.35 -27.71
N GLU A 59 0.92 6.87 -28.85
CA GLU A 59 -0.49 6.50 -29.04
C GLU A 59 -0.87 5.32 -28.15
N LYS A 60 -0.01 4.29 -28.07
CA LYS A 60 -0.22 3.14 -27.17
C LYS A 60 -0.15 3.53 -25.70
N MET A 61 0.69 4.52 -25.34
CA MET A 61 0.73 5.05 -23.98
C MET A 61 -0.59 5.74 -23.60
N ILE A 62 -1.14 6.53 -24.51
CA ILE A 62 -2.44 7.18 -24.33
C ILE A 62 -3.55 6.13 -24.21
N GLU A 63 -3.51 5.08 -25.02
CA GLU A 63 -4.43 3.95 -24.93
C GLU A 63 -4.36 3.25 -23.57
N GLU A 64 -3.17 2.94 -23.06
CA GLU A 64 -3.02 2.33 -21.72
C GLU A 64 -3.53 3.26 -20.59
N LEU A 65 -3.31 4.58 -20.69
CA LEU A 65 -3.88 5.54 -19.75
C LEU A 65 -5.42 5.54 -19.79
N HIS A 66 -6.01 5.44 -20.99
CA HIS A 66 -7.46 5.31 -21.15
C HIS A 66 -8.00 3.98 -20.61
N LEU A 67 -7.30 2.87 -20.83
CA LEU A 67 -7.65 1.56 -20.26
C LEU A 67 -7.59 1.56 -18.73
N CYS A 68 -6.67 2.33 -18.15
CA CYS A 68 -6.63 2.51 -16.71
C CYS A 68 -7.81 3.35 -16.19
N GLY A 69 -8.33 4.27 -17.01
CA GLY A 69 -9.33 5.25 -16.58
C GLY A 69 -8.76 6.33 -15.67
N GLY A 70 -7.42 6.44 -15.59
CA GLY A 70 -6.69 7.33 -14.70
C GLY A 70 -5.18 7.28 -14.95
N PRO A 71 -4.37 7.95 -14.10
CA PRO A 71 -2.92 7.91 -14.21
C PRO A 71 -2.34 6.54 -13.85
N LEU A 72 -1.33 6.12 -14.62
CA LEU A 72 -0.43 5.05 -14.23
C LEU A 72 0.66 5.62 -13.31
N PHE A 73 0.94 4.95 -12.20
CA PHE A 73 1.94 5.41 -11.23
C PHE A 73 3.17 4.52 -11.21
N GLY A 74 4.34 5.14 -11.35
CA GLY A 74 5.63 4.50 -11.12
C GLY A 74 5.99 4.46 -9.62
N ALA A 75 6.98 3.64 -9.29
CA ALA A 75 7.57 3.60 -7.97
C ALA A 75 8.44 4.85 -7.72
N ASN A 76 7.87 5.87 -7.09
CA ASN A 76 8.49 7.18 -6.88
C ASN A 76 9.67 7.23 -5.89
N THR A 77 10.19 6.08 -5.42
CA THR A 77 11.45 6.05 -4.65
C THR A 77 12.61 5.48 -5.47
N ILE A 78 12.35 5.14 -6.73
CA ILE A 78 13.33 4.55 -7.63
C ILE A 78 13.57 5.52 -8.78
N GLU A 79 14.85 5.69 -9.08
CA GLU A 79 15.30 6.37 -10.27
C GLU A 79 15.82 5.33 -11.27
N THR A 80 15.30 5.38 -12.48
CA THR A 80 15.67 4.50 -13.59
C THR A 80 16.85 5.11 -14.36
N GLU A 81 17.77 4.27 -14.85
CA GLU A 81 18.98 4.74 -15.54
C GLU A 81 18.68 5.38 -16.89
N ASN A 82 17.83 4.75 -17.71
CA ASN A 82 17.52 5.22 -19.04
C ASN A 82 16.03 5.34 -19.30
N ALA A 83 15.67 6.27 -20.19
CA ALA A 83 14.39 6.18 -20.87
C ALA A 83 14.32 4.84 -21.61
N LEU A 84 13.14 4.20 -21.55
CA LEU A 84 12.85 2.87 -22.11
C LEU A 84 13.23 1.65 -21.27
N ASP A 85 13.97 1.80 -20.18
CA ASP A 85 14.19 0.68 -19.25
C ASP A 85 12.83 0.21 -18.69
N PRO A 86 12.59 -1.10 -18.56
CA PRO A 86 11.29 -1.60 -18.12
C PRO A 86 11.03 -1.24 -16.66
N ILE A 87 9.88 -0.60 -16.40
CA ILE A 87 9.39 -0.28 -15.07
C ILE A 87 8.02 -0.94 -14.85
N VAL A 88 7.70 -1.20 -13.59
CA VAL A 88 6.34 -1.56 -13.19
C VAL A 88 5.58 -0.27 -12.88
N ALA A 89 4.45 -0.06 -13.56
CA ALA A 89 3.51 1.00 -13.28
C ALA A 89 2.17 0.42 -12.81
N ARG A 90 1.46 1.15 -11.95
CA ARG A 90 0.19 0.73 -11.37
C ARG A 90 -0.96 1.59 -11.85
N CYS A 91 -2.06 0.93 -12.22
CA CYS A 91 -3.32 1.59 -12.41
C CYS A 91 -4.03 1.75 -11.06
N GLY A 92 -3.99 2.96 -10.49
CA GLY A 92 -4.35 3.22 -9.09
C GLY A 92 -3.17 3.02 -8.12
N ARG A 93 -3.37 3.32 -6.84
CA ARG A 93 -2.27 3.39 -5.86
C ARG A 93 -2.23 2.25 -4.85
N PHE A 94 -3.25 2.10 -4.02
CA PHE A 94 -3.23 1.19 -2.87
C PHE A 94 -3.91 -0.12 -3.15
N TRP A 95 -3.42 -1.25 -2.64
CA TRP A 95 -4.25 -2.46 -2.58
C TRP A 95 -5.38 -2.26 -1.56
N PRO A 96 -6.61 -2.77 -1.75
CA PRO A 96 -7.12 -3.47 -2.93
C PRO A 96 -7.64 -2.52 -4.04
N PHE A 97 -7.33 -1.23 -3.96
CA PHE A 97 -7.83 -0.15 -4.82
C PHE A 97 -7.03 0.09 -6.12
N TYR A 98 -5.84 -0.50 -6.30
CA TYR A 98 -5.18 -0.53 -7.59
C TYR A 98 -5.73 -1.72 -8.39
N HIS A 99 -6.08 -1.50 -9.65
CA HIS A 99 -6.74 -2.50 -10.48
C HIS A 99 -5.75 -3.55 -10.98
N TYR A 100 -4.63 -3.09 -11.51
CA TYR A 100 -3.60 -3.94 -12.10
C TYR A 100 -2.25 -3.24 -12.16
N SER A 101 -1.21 -4.04 -12.40
CA SER A 101 0.13 -3.54 -12.72
C SER A 101 0.46 -3.86 -14.17
N VAL A 102 1.21 -2.97 -14.81
CA VAL A 102 1.76 -3.15 -16.17
C VAL A 102 3.27 -2.97 -16.14
N ILE A 103 3.98 -3.73 -16.96
CA ILE A 103 5.38 -3.46 -17.28
C ILE A 103 5.40 -2.65 -18.57
N LEU A 104 6.08 -1.52 -18.54
CA LEU A 104 6.21 -0.64 -19.70
C LEU A 104 7.57 0.07 -19.66
N PRO A 105 8.00 0.68 -20.77
CA PRO A 105 9.26 1.42 -20.81
C PRO A 105 9.14 2.70 -19.97
N ALA A 106 10.18 3.03 -19.19
CA ALA A 106 10.23 4.23 -18.37
C ALA A 106 9.98 5.48 -19.20
N ASN A 107 9.04 6.32 -18.76
CA ASN A 107 8.59 7.49 -19.49
C ASN A 107 8.14 8.62 -18.56
N ASN A 108 8.52 9.86 -18.88
CA ASN A 108 8.18 11.06 -18.11
C ASN A 108 6.67 11.37 -18.09
N MET A 109 5.86 10.76 -18.96
CA MET A 109 4.40 10.84 -18.92
C MET A 109 3.79 10.04 -17.75
N ILE A 110 4.58 9.22 -17.05
CA ILE A 110 4.12 8.36 -15.95
C ILE A 110 4.53 9.01 -14.64
N PRO A 111 3.58 9.58 -13.87
CA PRO A 111 3.90 10.20 -12.61
C PRO A 111 4.61 9.23 -11.65
N GLY A 112 5.72 9.69 -11.06
CA GLY A 112 6.57 8.88 -10.17
C GLY A 112 7.57 7.96 -10.88
N ALA A 113 7.60 7.91 -12.21
CA ALA A 113 8.69 7.27 -12.95
C ALA A 113 9.85 8.24 -13.14
N PHE A 114 10.75 8.30 -12.15
CA PHE A 114 11.94 9.15 -12.23
C PHE A 114 13.00 8.51 -13.11
N ILE A 115 13.54 9.28 -14.06
CA ILE A 115 14.58 8.84 -14.98
C ILE A 115 15.81 9.73 -14.75
N LYS A 116 17.01 9.13 -14.77
CA LYS A 116 18.26 9.89 -14.77
C LYS A 116 18.38 10.70 -16.05
N ASN A 117 18.69 11.98 -15.89
CA ASN A 117 18.99 12.86 -17.00
C ASN A 117 20.25 13.67 -16.69
N PRO A 118 21.37 13.42 -17.38
CA PRO A 118 22.63 14.15 -17.16
C PRO A 118 22.53 15.65 -17.45
N GLU A 119 21.55 16.08 -18.24
CA GLU A 119 21.33 17.47 -18.63
C GLU A 119 20.35 18.21 -17.70
N GLU A 120 19.82 17.54 -16.65
CA GLU A 120 18.92 18.18 -15.70
C GLU A 120 19.64 19.30 -14.90
N PRO A 121 18.99 20.46 -14.70
CA PRO A 121 19.51 21.49 -13.82
C PRO A 121 19.78 20.94 -12.42
N ALA A 122 20.87 21.39 -11.79
CA ALA A 122 21.26 20.91 -10.46
C ALA A 122 20.12 21.02 -9.42
N GLU A 123 19.32 22.09 -9.49
CA GLU A 123 18.16 22.31 -8.62
C GLU A 123 17.09 21.21 -8.78
N VAL A 124 16.84 20.75 -10.01
CA VAL A 124 15.87 19.68 -10.29
C VAL A 124 16.39 18.34 -9.78
N THR A 125 17.67 18.06 -10.00
CA THR A 125 18.33 16.85 -9.50
C THR A 125 18.32 16.79 -7.98
N GLU A 126 18.61 17.91 -7.30
CA GLU A 126 18.57 17.99 -5.84
C GLU A 126 17.15 17.81 -5.29
N ALA A 127 16.15 18.48 -5.88
CA ALA A 127 14.76 18.34 -5.50
C ALA A 127 14.26 16.89 -5.66
N LYS A 128 14.63 16.23 -6.76
CA LYS A 128 14.32 14.83 -7.05
C LYS A 128 14.96 13.89 -6.02
N HIS A 129 16.25 14.05 -5.73
CA HIS A 129 16.93 13.27 -4.69
C HIS A 129 16.31 13.49 -3.30
N HIS A 130 15.95 14.72 -2.96
CA HIS A 130 15.29 15.02 -1.70
C HIS A 130 13.92 14.34 -1.60
N LEU A 131 13.12 14.40 -2.67
CA LEU A 131 11.83 13.73 -2.75
C LEU A 131 11.98 12.21 -2.61
N ILE A 132 12.88 11.59 -3.39
CA ILE A 132 13.17 10.15 -3.32
C ILE A 132 13.61 9.76 -1.91
N ARG A 133 14.54 10.49 -1.31
CA ARG A 133 15.02 10.20 0.05
C ARG A 133 13.90 10.27 1.08
N ASN A 134 13.09 11.32 1.05
CA ASN A 134 12.02 11.51 2.03
C ASN A 134 10.93 10.45 1.88
N THR A 135 10.51 10.18 0.65
CA THR A 135 9.54 9.11 0.35
C THR A 135 10.09 7.73 0.70
N THR A 136 11.37 7.44 0.47
CA THR A 136 12.02 6.20 0.92
C THR A 136 11.94 6.04 2.44
N VAL A 137 12.30 7.08 3.21
CA VAL A 137 12.26 7.04 4.68
C VAL A 137 10.84 6.79 5.18
N VAL A 138 9.86 7.49 4.63
CA VAL A 138 8.45 7.31 4.99
C VAL A 138 7.98 5.88 4.63
N ASN A 139 8.19 5.43 3.39
CA ASN A 139 7.78 4.09 2.97
C ASN A 139 8.44 2.99 3.82
N LEU A 140 9.73 3.13 4.16
CA LEU A 140 10.43 2.16 5.01
C LEU A 140 9.85 2.10 6.44
N ALA A 141 9.60 3.27 7.04
CA ALA A 141 9.01 3.35 8.38
C ALA A 141 7.62 2.70 8.40
N PHE A 142 6.79 2.98 7.39
CA PHE A 142 5.44 2.44 7.32
C PHE A 142 5.38 0.98 6.88
N LEU A 143 6.35 0.49 6.10
CA LEU A 143 6.51 -0.95 5.85
C LEU A 143 6.79 -1.69 7.17
N LEU A 144 7.74 -1.19 7.98
CA LEU A 144 8.06 -1.78 9.27
C LEU A 144 6.85 -1.76 10.23
N LEU A 145 6.16 -0.63 10.34
CA LEU A 145 4.94 -0.51 11.15
C LEU A 145 3.86 -1.48 10.67
N SER A 146 3.69 -1.64 9.36
CA SER A 146 2.73 -2.58 8.78
C SER A 146 3.04 -4.03 9.16
N VAL A 147 4.33 -4.42 9.14
CA VAL A 147 4.76 -5.74 9.61
C VAL A 147 4.48 -5.93 11.10
N ILE A 148 4.74 -4.91 11.93
CA ILE A 148 4.46 -4.96 13.38
C ILE A 148 2.96 -5.13 13.64
N VAL A 149 2.11 -4.34 12.97
CA VAL A 149 0.64 -4.43 13.13
C VAL A 149 0.11 -5.77 12.64
N THR A 150 0.63 -6.29 11.53
CA THR A 150 0.32 -7.64 11.05
C THR A 150 0.73 -8.70 12.07
N GLY A 151 1.91 -8.55 12.68
CA GLY A 151 2.38 -9.40 13.78
C GLY A 151 1.48 -9.37 15.00
N LEU A 152 0.97 -8.18 15.39
CA LEU A 152 0.00 -8.02 16.47
C LEU A 152 -1.33 -8.71 16.14
N ALA A 153 -1.81 -8.62 14.90
CA ALA A 153 -3.00 -9.34 14.45
C ALA A 153 -2.79 -10.86 14.51
N GLY A 154 -1.64 -11.36 14.04
CA GLY A 154 -1.28 -12.78 14.14
C GLY A 154 -1.16 -13.27 15.59
N PHE A 155 -0.56 -12.46 16.47
CA PHE A 155 -0.49 -12.75 17.91
C PHE A 155 -1.88 -12.79 18.54
N SER A 156 -2.76 -11.86 18.17
CA SER A 156 -4.15 -11.86 18.61
C SER A 156 -4.90 -13.12 18.16
N ALA A 157 -4.76 -13.51 16.89
CA ALA A 157 -5.35 -14.73 16.35
C ALA A 157 -4.84 -15.97 17.10
N TYR A 158 -3.54 -16.02 17.41
CA TYR A 158 -2.96 -17.08 18.23
C TYR A 158 -3.59 -17.14 19.63
N GLN A 159 -3.72 -15.99 20.30
CA GLN A 159 -4.32 -15.95 21.64
C GLN A 159 -5.79 -16.38 21.63
N PHE A 160 -6.53 -15.94 20.61
CA PHE A 160 -7.96 -16.20 20.49
C PHE A 160 -8.26 -17.64 20.04
N ILE A 161 -7.62 -18.11 18.96
CA ILE A 161 -7.94 -19.39 18.32
C ILE A 161 -7.18 -20.55 18.99
N VAL A 162 -5.87 -20.38 19.23
CA VAL A 162 -5.01 -21.46 19.72
C VAL A 162 -5.04 -21.52 21.24
N LYS A 163 -4.80 -20.40 21.93
CA LYS A 163 -4.81 -20.36 23.39
C LYS A 163 -6.21 -20.25 24.00
N LYS A 164 -7.25 -19.99 23.18
CA LYS A 164 -8.65 -19.84 23.62
C LYS A 164 -8.80 -18.82 24.76
N GLN A 165 -7.99 -17.76 24.73
CA GLN A 165 -8.01 -16.67 25.70
C GLN A 165 -8.89 -15.52 25.17
N ASP A 166 -10.21 -15.68 25.28
CA ASP A 166 -11.19 -14.80 24.62
C ASP A 166 -11.01 -13.30 24.92
N GLU A 167 -10.72 -12.93 26.17
CA GLU A 167 -10.52 -11.51 26.56
C GLU A 167 -9.22 -10.93 26.00
N LYS A 168 -8.12 -11.67 26.08
CA LYS A 168 -6.83 -11.23 25.55
C LYS A 168 -6.85 -11.15 24.04
N GLY A 169 -7.40 -12.18 23.38
CA GLY A 169 -7.60 -12.18 21.93
C GLY A 169 -8.45 -11.01 21.48
N PHE A 170 -9.58 -10.74 22.14
CA PHE A 170 -10.42 -9.58 21.83
C PHE A 170 -9.66 -8.25 22.00
N LYS A 171 -8.97 -8.07 23.14
CA LYS A 171 -8.20 -6.85 23.40
C LYS A 171 -7.15 -6.62 22.32
N TRP A 172 -6.33 -7.61 22.00
CA TRP A 172 -5.26 -7.46 21.01
C TRP A 172 -5.81 -7.30 19.59
N ALA A 173 -6.92 -7.95 19.23
CA ALA A 173 -7.57 -7.76 17.95
C ALA A 173 -8.01 -6.29 17.78
N PHE A 174 -8.68 -5.73 18.80
CA PHE A 174 -9.09 -4.33 18.79
C PHE A 174 -7.92 -3.37 18.68
N HIS A 175 -6.83 -3.60 19.43
CA HIS A 175 -5.63 -2.75 19.34
C HIS A 175 -4.97 -2.85 17.96
N ALA A 176 -4.85 -4.05 17.38
CA ALA A 176 -4.30 -4.22 16.04
C ALA A 176 -5.15 -3.49 14.99
N PHE A 177 -6.49 -3.56 15.10
CA PHE A 177 -7.41 -2.85 14.22
C PHE A 177 -7.25 -1.34 14.31
N VAL A 178 -7.31 -0.78 15.52
CA VAL A 178 -7.17 0.67 15.75
C VAL A 178 -5.79 1.16 15.29
N SER A 179 -4.71 0.43 15.61
CA SER A 179 -3.36 0.76 15.14
C SER A 179 -3.26 0.75 13.62
N SER A 180 -3.90 -0.22 12.94
CA SER A 180 -3.91 -0.28 11.48
C SER A 180 -4.63 0.92 10.85
N LEU A 181 -5.74 1.38 11.44
CA LEU A 181 -6.47 2.55 10.98
C LEU A 181 -5.66 3.82 11.18
N PHE A 182 -5.09 4.04 12.37
CA PHE A 182 -4.25 5.21 12.63
C PHE A 182 -3.02 5.22 11.73
N MET A 183 -2.40 4.07 11.50
CA MET A 183 -1.29 3.93 10.58
C MET A 183 -1.69 4.33 9.15
N MET A 184 -2.84 3.86 8.65
CA MET A 184 -3.32 4.23 7.32
C MET A 184 -3.60 5.73 7.22
N VAL A 185 -4.33 6.31 8.19
CA VAL A 185 -4.64 7.75 8.21
C VAL A 185 -3.36 8.58 8.30
N ALA A 186 -2.41 8.20 9.15
CA ALA A 186 -1.14 8.89 9.28
C ALA A 186 -0.31 8.81 8.00
N PHE A 187 -0.27 7.63 7.35
CA PHE A 187 0.42 7.47 6.08
C PHE A 187 -0.15 8.37 5.00
N VAL A 188 -1.47 8.33 4.81
CA VAL A 188 -2.17 9.15 3.83
C VAL A 188 -1.90 10.63 4.11
N GLY A 189 -2.07 11.06 5.37
CA GLY A 189 -1.80 12.44 5.77
C GLY A 189 -0.37 12.87 5.47
N ILE A 190 0.63 12.08 5.84
CA ILE A 190 2.05 12.39 5.59
C ILE A 190 2.35 12.44 4.08
N MET A 191 1.86 11.47 3.32
CA MET A 191 2.17 11.38 1.89
C MET A 191 1.56 12.52 1.08
N PHE A 192 0.42 13.09 1.50
CA PHE A 192 -0.11 14.33 0.89
C PHE A 192 0.86 15.52 0.99
N PHE A 193 1.74 15.56 1.99
CA PHE A 193 2.75 16.61 2.14
C PHE A 193 4.11 16.24 1.56
N VAL A 194 4.48 14.96 1.60
CA VAL A 194 5.81 14.49 1.21
C VAL A 194 5.91 14.13 -0.27
N ASP A 195 4.85 13.59 -0.86
CA ASP A 195 4.80 13.15 -2.26
C ASP A 195 3.80 14.01 -3.05
N PRO A 196 4.25 14.97 -3.87
CA PRO A 196 3.35 15.82 -4.65
C PRO A 196 2.50 15.02 -5.65
N VAL A 197 3.01 13.86 -6.08
CA VAL A 197 2.32 12.96 -7.01
C VAL A 197 1.18 12.22 -6.29
N PHE A 198 1.21 12.15 -4.95
CA PHE A 198 0.24 11.40 -4.13
C PHE A 198 -1.19 11.85 -4.39
N SER A 199 -1.39 13.16 -4.49
CA SER A 199 -2.70 13.78 -4.72
C SER A 199 -3.36 13.37 -6.05
N LEU A 200 -2.59 12.99 -7.06
CA LEU A 200 -3.13 12.65 -8.39
C LEU A 200 -3.88 11.30 -8.41
N GLY A 201 -3.73 10.49 -7.36
CA GLY A 201 -4.35 9.16 -7.26
C GLY A 201 -5.57 9.10 -6.35
N TRP A 202 -6.08 10.25 -5.86
CA TRP A 202 -7.22 10.37 -4.96
C TRP A 202 -8.38 11.14 -5.57
#